data_AF-A0A939HQQ5-F1
#
_entry.id   AF-A0A939HQQ5-F1
#
_cell.length_a   1.000
_cell.length_b   1.000
_cell.length_c   1.000
_cell.angle_alpha   90.00
_cell.angle_beta   90.00
_cell.angle_gamma   90.00
#
_symmetry.space_group_name_H-M   'P 1'
#
loop_
_entity.id
_entity.type
_entity.pdbx_description
1 polymer ?
#
loop_
_entity_poly.entity_id
_entity_poly.type
_entity_poly.pdbx_seq_one_letter_code
_entity_poly.pdbx_strand_id
1 'polypeptide(L)'
;MNDIERMQLSLTGLSVGDAFWETLSRLSSLLWRLELREAPLPPGHYTDDTEMSLSIVEALCRCSQIAGLKQKLPAKAAELAA
;
A
#
# COMPACT_ATOMS: atom_id res chain seq x y z
N MET A 1 -7.20 18.16 -7.55
CA MET A 1 -6.57 17.22 -6.60
C MET A 1 -5.92 18.02 -5.49
N ASN A 2 -6.51 18.02 -4.30
CA ASN A 2 -5.89 18.58 -3.09
C ASN A 2 -4.82 17.62 -2.53
N ASP A 3 -4.07 18.05 -1.51
CA ASP A 3 -2.96 17.25 -0.98
C ASP A 3 -3.41 15.91 -0.38
N ILE A 4 -4.62 15.84 0.21
CA ILE A 4 -5.20 14.59 0.71
C ILE A 4 -5.54 13.64 -0.44
N GLU A 5 -6.18 14.14 -1.50
CA GLU A 5 -6.53 13.34 -2.68
C GLU A 5 -5.25 12.83 -3.37
N ARG A 6 -4.19 13.66 -3.42
CA ARG A 6 -2.89 13.26 -3.94
C ARG A 6 -2.28 12.15 -3.10
N MET A 7 -2.24 12.33 -1.79
CA MET A 7 -1.71 11.36 -0.84
C MET A 7 -2.47 10.03 -0.90
N GLN A 8 -3.80 10.05 -0.95
CA GLN A 8 -4.62 8.85 -1.09
C GLN A 8 -4.32 8.11 -2.40
N LEU A 9 -4.22 8.83 -3.51
CA LEU A 9 -3.89 8.25 -4.81
C LEU A 9 -2.48 7.65 -4.79
N SER A 10 -1.51 8.36 -4.21
CA SER A 10 -0.13 7.89 -4.07
C SER A 10 -0.02 6.66 -3.17
N LEU A 11 -0.68 6.63 -2.02
CA LEU A 11 -0.70 5.47 -1.13
C LEU A 11 -1.39 4.25 -1.76
N THR A 12 -2.45 4.48 -2.52
CA THR A 12 -3.13 3.41 -3.28
C THR A 12 -2.20 2.84 -4.35
N GLY A 13 -1.48 3.71 -5.09
CA GLY A 13 -0.50 3.27 -6.08
C GLY A 13 0.68 2.53 -5.44
N LEU A 14 1.16 3.00 -4.29
CA LEU A 14 2.22 2.38 -3.52
C LEU A 14 1.83 0.96 -3.09
N SER A 15 0.67 0.78 -2.46
CA SER A 15 0.25 -0.53 -1.96
C SER A 15 0.05 -1.55 -3.09
N VAL A 16 -0.44 -1.10 -4.25
CA VAL A 16 -0.54 -1.94 -5.45
C VAL A 16 0.84 -2.31 -5.98
N GLY A 17 1.76 -1.35 -6.07
CA GLY A 17 3.13 -1.59 -6.54
C GLY A 17 3.92 -2.52 -5.62
N ASP A 18 3.80 -2.34 -4.32
CA ASP A 18 4.41 -3.16 -3.28
C ASP A 18 3.88 -4.60 -3.32
N ALA A 19 2.55 -4.79 -3.27
CA ALA A 19 1.92 -6.09 -3.42
C ALA A 19 2.30 -6.80 -4.74
N PHE A 20 2.37 -6.04 -5.83
CA PHE A 20 2.76 -6.56 -7.14
C PHE A 20 4.21 -7.05 -7.12
N TRP A 21 5.14 -6.24 -6.61
CA TRP A 21 6.54 -6.58 -6.53
C TRP A 21 6.79 -7.77 -5.60
N GLU A 22 6.14 -7.81 -4.45
CA GLU A 22 6.26 -8.92 -3.50
C GLU A 22 5.79 -10.24 -4.11
N THR A 23 4.67 -10.21 -4.84
CA THR A 23 4.17 -11.39 -5.55
C THR A 23 5.12 -11.83 -6.65
N LEU A 24 5.62 -10.86 -7.43
CA LEU A 24 6.43 -11.10 -8.61
C LEU A 24 7.85 -11.59 -8.26
N SER A 25 8.47 -11.03 -7.21
CA SER A 25 9.82 -11.36 -6.76
C SER A 25 9.95 -12.77 -6.18
N ARG A 26 8.85 -13.34 -5.66
CA ARG A 26 8.78 -14.72 -5.16
C ARG A 26 8.67 -15.77 -6.26
N LEU A 27 8.46 -15.37 -7.52
CA LEU A 27 8.33 -16.30 -8.64
C LEU A 27 9.70 -16.66 -9.22
N SER A 28 10.04 -17.95 -9.19
CA SER A 28 11.24 -18.47 -9.86
C SER A 28 11.26 -18.25 -11.37
N SER A 29 10.10 -17.98 -11.99
CA SER A 29 9.92 -17.72 -13.42
C SER A 29 9.81 -16.23 -13.78
N LEU A 30 10.22 -15.33 -12.89
CA LEU A 30 10.12 -13.87 -13.04
C LEU A 30 10.46 -13.36 -14.45
N LEU A 31 11.66 -13.65 -14.94
CA LEU A 31 12.14 -13.14 -16.23
C LEU A 31 11.25 -13.58 -17.40
N TRP A 32 10.83 -14.84 -17.41
CA TRP A 32 9.94 -15.39 -18.44
C TRP A 32 8.57 -14.71 -18.44
N ARG A 33 7.99 -14.45 -17.26
CA ARG A 33 6.68 -13.79 -17.15
C ARG A 33 6.73 -12.31 -17.52
N LEU A 34 7.85 -11.65 -17.24
CA LEU A 34 8.12 -10.27 -17.68
C LEU A 34 8.18 -10.19 -19.21
N GLU A 35 8.86 -11.12 -19.88
CA GLU A 35 8.90 -11.21 -21.35
C GLU A 35 7.50 -11.38 -21.95
N LEU A 36 6.65 -12.20 -21.33
CA LEU A 36 5.27 -12.43 -21.75
C LEU A 36 4.30 -11.28 -21.37
N ARG A 37 4.77 -10.25 -20.63
CA ARG A 37 3.92 -9.20 -20.04
C ARG A 37 2.73 -9.77 -19.25
N GLU A 38 2.92 -10.95 -18.66
CA GLU A 38 1.90 -11.59 -17.85
C GLU A 38 1.93 -11.00 -16.43
N ALA A 39 0.86 -10.31 -16.07
CA ALA A 39 0.67 -9.88 -14.69
C ALA A 39 0.39 -11.10 -13.79
N PRO A 40 0.95 -11.16 -12.57
CA PRO A 40 0.50 -12.11 -11.56
C PRO A 40 -0.98 -11.86 -11.23
N LEU A 41 -1.76 -12.94 -11.09
CA LEU A 41 -3.16 -12.95 -10.63
C LEU A 41 -3.23 -12.53 -9.13
N PRO A 42 -4.44 -12.15 -8.63
CA PRO A 42 -4.79 -10.92 -7.89
C PRO A 42 -3.82 -10.51 -6.76
N PRO A 43 -3.77 -9.21 -6.39
CA PRO A 43 -2.63 -8.64 -5.67
C PRO A 43 -2.37 -9.43 -4.38
N GLY A 44 -1.14 -9.89 -4.23
CA GLY A 44 -0.68 -10.43 -2.97
C GLY A 44 -0.83 -9.40 -1.86
N HIS A 45 -0.55 -9.81 -0.63
CA HIS A 45 -0.46 -8.86 0.47
C HIS A 45 0.69 -7.89 0.21
N TYR A 46 0.46 -6.59 0.45
CA TYR A 46 1.54 -5.62 0.54
C TYR A 46 2.44 -5.95 1.74
N THR A 47 3.64 -5.38 1.76
CA THR A 47 4.66 -5.64 2.77
C THR A 47 4.62 -4.60 3.90
N ASP A 48 5.58 -4.71 4.81
CA ASP A 48 5.79 -3.71 5.86
C ASP A 48 6.09 -2.31 5.30
N ASP A 49 6.59 -2.18 4.07
CA ASP A 49 6.79 -0.87 3.41
C ASP A 49 5.48 -0.06 3.30
N THR A 50 4.38 -0.73 2.94
CA THR A 50 3.06 -0.09 2.89
C THR A 50 2.58 0.29 4.29
N GLU A 51 2.74 -0.58 5.28
CA GLU A 51 2.36 -0.30 6.68
C GLU A 51 3.17 0.87 7.27
N MET A 52 4.47 0.93 7.00
CA MET A 52 5.34 2.03 7.39
C MET A 52 4.88 3.34 6.75
N SER A 53 4.52 3.31 5.47
CA SER A 53 4.05 4.50 4.74
C SER A 53 2.71 5.01 5.27
N LEU A 54 1.77 4.11 5.59
CA LEU A 54 0.51 4.46 6.25
C LEU A 54 0.76 5.08 7.63
N SER A 55 1.68 4.51 8.40
CA SER A 55 2.05 4.99 9.74
C SER A 55 2.67 6.39 9.71
N ILE A 56 3.49 6.70 8.71
CA ILE A 56 4.05 8.05 8.50
C ILE A 56 2.93 9.05 8.25
N VAL A 57 1.99 8.73 7.36
CA VAL A 57 0.85 9.61 7.08
C VAL A 57 -0.02 9.82 8.32
N GLU A 58 -0.27 8.76 9.10
CA GLU A 58 -0.98 8.88 10.37
C GLU A 58 -0.26 9.84 11.34
N ALA A 59 1.06 9.73 11.48
CA ALA A 59 1.86 10.60 12.33
C ALA A 59 1.82 12.07 11.85
N LEU A 60 1.94 12.31 10.54
CA LEU A 60 1.88 13.65 9.96
C LEU A 60 0.51 14.31 10.16
N CYS A 61 -0.58 13.55 10.10
CA CYS A 61 -1.91 14.05 10.41
C CYS A 61 -2.09 14.37 11.89
N ARG A 62 -1.55 13.55 12.80
CA ARG A 62 -1.54 13.84 14.25
C ARG A 62 -0.76 15.12 14.57
N CYS A 63 0.30 15.42 13.83
CA CYS A 63 1.12 16.62 13.99
C CYS A 63 0.60 17.84 13.19
N SER A 64 -0.59 17.75 12.59
CA SER A 64 -1.19 18.81 11.76
C SER A 64 -0.32 19.26 10.58
N GLN A 65 0.61 18.43 10.12
CA GLN A 65 1.45 18.69 8.94
C GLN A 65 0.70 18.43 7.64
N ILE A 66 -0.39 17.65 7.71
CA ILE A 66 -1.32 17.41 6.61
C ILE A 66 -2.74 17.66 7.14
N ALA A 67 -3.38 18.73 6.67
CA ALA A 67 -4.74 19.09 7.06
C ALA A 67 -5.79 18.27 6.27
N GLY A 68 -6.81 17.73 6.95
CA GLY A 68 -8.01 17.18 6.30
C GLY A 68 -8.34 15.70 6.58
N LEU A 69 -7.46 14.93 7.22
CA LEU A 69 -7.82 13.61 7.74
C LEU A 69 -8.67 13.77 9.00
N LYS A 70 -10.00 13.84 8.83
CA LYS A 70 -10.94 13.82 9.97
C LYS A 70 -10.79 12.48 10.68
N GLN A 71 -10.25 12.55 11.88
CA GLN A 71 -10.01 11.42 12.76
C GLN A 71 -11.31 10.64 12.99
N LYS A 72 -11.34 9.40 12.50
CA LYS A 72 -12.01 8.24 13.09
C LYS A 72 -11.64 7.03 12.24
N LEU A 73 -10.69 6.23 12.69
CA LEU A 73 -10.67 4.81 12.34
C LEU A 73 -10.37 4.00 13.61
N PRO A 74 -11.13 2.90 13.83
CA PRO A 74 -11.13 2.16 15.07
C PRO A 74 -9.81 1.41 15.26
N ALA A 75 -9.38 1.32 16.51
CA ALA A 75 -8.36 0.38 16.95
C ALA A 75 -8.89 -1.05 16.79
N LYS A 76 -8.82 -1.64 15.59
CA LYS A 76 -8.96 -3.09 15.37
C LYS A 76 -8.56 -3.45 13.92
N ALA A 77 -7.25 -3.55 13.68
CA ALA A 77 -6.67 -4.22 12.52
C ALA A 77 -5.94 -5.52 12.94
N ALA A 78 -6.56 -6.31 13.83
CA ALA A 78 -5.97 -7.55 14.33
C ALA A 78 -6.93 -8.76 14.31
N GLU A 79 -8.10 -8.67 13.68
CA GLU A 79 -9.14 -9.71 13.79
C GLU A 79 -9.61 -10.32 12.45
N LEU A 80 -8.87 -10.13 11.35
CA LEU A 80 -9.19 -10.73 10.04
C LEU A 80 -8.04 -11.55 9.45
N ALA A 81 -7.26 -12.19 10.32
CA ALA A 81 -6.27 -13.22 9.98
C ALA A 81 -6.36 -14.43 10.92
N ALA A 82 -7.59 -14.88 11.22
CA ALA A 82 -7.88 -16.12 11.94
C ALA A 82 -8.80 -17.01 11.10
#